data_AF-A0AB38R5G9-F1
#
_entry.id   AF-A0AB38R5G9-F1
#
_cell.length_a   1.000
_cell.length_b   1.000
_cell.length_c   1.000
_cell.angle_alpha   90.00
_cell.angle_beta   90.00
_cell.angle_gamma   90.00
#
_symmetry.space_group_name_H-M   'P 1'
#
loop_
_entity.id
_entity.type
_entity.pdbx_description
1 polymer ?
#
loop_
_entity_poly.entity_id
_entity_poly.type
_entity_poly.pdbx_seq_one_letter_code
_entity_poly.pdbx_strand_id
1 'polypeptide(L)'
;MKGKLLIVGFGPGSKEHMTKRAREAIEESDIIIGYKTYVDLVADLIGNKQVISTGMTEEVSRAQEAVKWAERGKTVAVISSGDAGVYGMAGLVYEVLIEKGWTRESGIDVEVIPGISAIHSCAALLGAPVMHDACTISLSDHLTPWALIEKRIEAAAAADFVIALYNPKSGRRTRQIVEAQRILLRYRSPSTPVGLVKSAYRARQHIVLTDLAHMLDYDIGMLTTVIIGNSSTFVYDGLMITPRGYQRKYTLSAAEQPLKPHERLRKEAEPWALDPTGLSSAREIAEDALQKLAIRQRDAAVFAPAIFEIAVSPGVANKNFTAKQMMLLAEIAGEGGTMMYTPDHYLKLEVPASDPDRIIARLKEAGLTVAPIGDVLTVKACDFCDGEKKDAIPYAQQLYEQLGGMALPKELKLGVNGCGMACYGAVREDIGIVYRKGAFDLFLGGKTIGRNAHPGQLVAEGIPPSEIVSVVTRIIQEYKENAYPNERFHQFFKRVKQVGGFAYQEEEQTAKIEVPVCGE
;
A
#
# COMPACT_ATOMS: atom_id res chain seq x y z
N MET A 1 -7.63 9.71 35.77
CA MET A 1 -7.85 9.77 34.31
C MET A 1 -6.56 9.35 33.62
N LYS A 2 -6.63 8.61 32.51
CA LYS A 2 -5.44 8.36 31.68
C LYS A 2 -5.01 9.69 31.06
N GLY A 3 -3.71 10.01 31.07
CA GLY A 3 -3.21 11.23 30.45
C GLY A 3 -3.15 11.13 28.93
N LYS A 4 -2.84 12.25 28.29
CA LYS A 4 -2.86 12.39 26.83
C LYS A 4 -1.62 13.13 26.35
N LEU A 5 -1.08 12.69 25.22
CA LEU A 5 0.06 13.29 24.57
C LEU A 5 -0.32 13.76 23.17
N LEU A 6 -0.30 15.07 22.98
CA LEU A 6 -0.65 15.77 21.75
C LEU A 6 0.65 16.20 21.07
N ILE A 7 1.01 15.57 19.95
CA ILE A 7 2.20 15.92 19.19
C ILE A 7 1.81 16.91 18.10
N VAL A 8 2.08 18.19 18.32
CA VAL A 8 1.45 19.28 17.57
C VAL A 8 2.39 19.88 16.53
N GLY A 9 2.08 19.70 15.24
CA GLY A 9 2.64 20.53 14.18
C GLY A 9 1.86 21.84 14.07
N PHE A 10 2.45 22.98 14.44
CA PHE A 10 1.75 24.27 14.43
C PHE A 10 1.90 25.06 13.10
N GLY A 11 2.54 24.47 12.08
CA GLY A 11 2.76 25.12 10.79
C GLY A 11 3.91 26.13 10.79
N PRO A 12 3.92 27.12 9.88
CA PRO A 12 5.06 28.01 9.68
C PRO A 12 5.29 28.97 10.85
N GLY A 13 4.34 29.13 11.78
CA GLY A 13 4.47 29.99 12.95
C GLY A 13 3.69 31.31 12.87
N SER A 14 2.96 31.56 11.78
CA SER A 14 1.88 32.55 11.79
C SER A 14 0.59 31.93 12.33
N LYS A 15 -0.24 32.74 12.98
CA LYS A 15 -1.55 32.30 13.50
C LYS A 15 -2.51 31.89 12.39
N GLU A 16 -2.46 32.59 11.26
CA GLU A 16 -3.35 32.38 10.10
C GLU A 16 -3.11 31.03 9.39
N HIS A 17 -1.89 30.49 9.48
CA HIS A 17 -1.52 29.22 8.87
C HIS A 17 -1.44 28.07 9.87
N MET A 18 -1.96 28.27 11.09
CA MET A 18 -2.12 27.20 12.07
C MET A 18 -3.45 26.48 11.83
N THR A 19 -3.43 25.15 11.82
CA THR A 19 -4.67 24.37 11.71
C THR A 19 -5.54 24.58 12.95
N LYS A 20 -6.86 24.51 12.78
CA LYS A 20 -7.81 24.62 13.91
C LYS A 20 -7.48 23.61 15.02
N ARG A 21 -7.22 22.35 14.65
CA ARG A 21 -6.89 21.29 15.61
C ARG A 21 -5.60 21.57 16.39
N ALA A 22 -4.57 22.14 15.76
CA ALA A 22 -3.32 22.51 16.44
C ALA A 22 -3.55 23.60 17.50
N ARG A 23 -4.40 24.59 17.21
CA ARG A 23 -4.79 25.61 18.20
C ARG A 23 -5.52 25.00 19.38
N GLU A 24 -6.56 24.21 19.12
CA GLU A 24 -7.36 23.53 20.16
C GLU A 24 -6.49 22.62 21.03
N ALA A 25 -5.52 21.92 20.43
CA ALA A 25 -4.59 21.06 21.16
C ALA A 25 -3.69 21.82 22.14
N ILE A 26 -3.21 23.00 21.75
CA ILE A 26 -2.41 23.86 22.63
C ILE A 26 -3.30 24.44 23.75
N GLU A 27 -4.51 24.87 23.40
CA GLU A 27 -5.48 25.46 24.33
C GLU A 27 -5.99 24.44 25.38
N GLU A 28 -6.22 23.18 25.00
CA GLU A 28 -6.72 22.11 25.89
C GLU A 28 -5.63 21.48 26.77
N SER A 29 -4.35 21.74 26.48
CA SER A 29 -3.22 21.14 27.21
C SER A 29 -3.00 21.77 28.58
N ASP A 30 -2.57 20.93 29.53
CA ASP A 30 -2.09 21.36 30.85
C ASP A 30 -0.66 21.88 30.78
N ILE A 31 0.17 21.22 29.97
CA ILE A 31 1.62 21.44 29.87
C ILE A 31 2.02 21.56 28.41
N ILE A 32 2.82 22.57 28.10
CA ILE A 32 3.41 22.78 26.78
C ILE A 32 4.91 22.46 26.84
N ILE A 33 5.37 21.60 25.94
CA ILE A 33 6.79 21.22 25.84
C ILE A 33 7.28 21.53 24.44
N GLY A 34 8.37 22.29 24.33
CA GLY A 34 8.90 22.69 23.05
C GLY A 34 10.24 23.41 23.14
N TYR A 35 10.87 23.61 21.98
CA TYR A 35 12.03 24.48 21.89
C TYR A 35 11.63 25.94 22.15
N LYS A 36 12.46 26.72 22.86
CA LYS A 36 12.16 28.10 23.27
C LYS A 36 11.62 28.97 22.12
N THR A 37 12.28 28.97 20.97
CA THR A 37 11.84 29.75 19.80
C THR A 37 10.44 29.35 19.30
N TYR A 38 10.02 28.09 19.50
CA TYR A 38 8.68 27.62 19.11
C TYR A 38 7.63 28.00 20.14
N VAL A 39 7.98 27.92 21.43
CA VAL A 39 7.14 28.41 22.53
C VAL A 39 6.84 29.90 22.33
N ASP A 40 7.86 30.70 21.99
CA ASP A 40 7.71 32.14 21.77
C ASP A 40 6.74 32.46 20.61
N LEU A 41 6.67 31.61 19.58
CA LEU A 41 5.77 31.80 18.44
C LEU A 41 4.30 31.53 18.75
N VAL A 42 4.03 30.72 19.78
CA VAL A 42 2.67 30.33 20.18
C VAL A 42 2.30 30.87 21.56
N ALA A 43 3.10 31.77 22.14
CA ALA A 43 2.95 32.28 23.50
C ALA A 43 1.53 32.79 23.81
N ASP A 44 0.88 33.45 22.84
CA ASP A 44 -0.48 33.97 22.98
C ASP A 44 -1.54 32.87 23.20
N LEU A 45 -1.28 31.63 22.76
CA LEU A 45 -2.16 30.48 22.95
C LEU A 45 -1.84 29.73 24.26
N ILE A 46 -0.63 29.89 24.79
CA ILE A 46 -0.18 29.23 26.02
C ILE A 46 -0.81 29.89 27.24
N GLY A 47 -0.88 31.22 27.27
CA GLY A 47 -1.34 31.96 28.45
C GLY A 47 -0.50 31.62 29.69
N ASN A 48 -1.16 31.27 30.81
CA ASN A 48 -0.50 30.96 32.09
C ASN A 48 -0.17 29.47 32.31
N LYS A 49 -0.21 28.64 31.25
CA LYS A 49 0.06 27.21 31.35
C LYS A 49 1.52 26.93 31.72
N GLN A 50 1.77 25.74 32.27
CA GLN A 50 3.13 25.31 32.56
C GLN A 50 3.89 25.03 31.25
N VAL A 51 5.06 25.66 31.10
CA VAL A 51 5.93 25.48 29.93
C VAL A 51 7.21 24.78 30.35
N ILE A 52 7.57 23.72 29.64
CA ILE A 52 8.87 23.05 29.77
C ILE A 52 9.64 23.30 28.48
N SER A 53 10.54 24.28 28.53
CA SER A 53 11.40 24.63 27.39
C SER A 53 12.83 24.12 27.60
N THR A 54 13.37 23.41 26.61
CA THR A 54 14.75 22.91 26.62
C THR A 54 15.57 23.48 25.43
N GLY A 55 16.88 23.27 25.45
CA GLY A 55 17.80 23.72 24.39
C GLY A 55 17.69 22.91 23.09
N MET A 56 18.36 23.36 22.02
CA MET A 56 18.23 22.75 20.68
C MET A 56 18.73 21.29 20.58
N THR A 57 19.60 20.84 21.50
CA THR A 57 20.20 19.47 21.50
C THR A 57 19.54 18.51 22.48
N GLU A 58 18.41 18.88 23.06
CA GLU A 58 17.73 18.15 24.15
C GLU A 58 16.40 17.54 23.68
N GLU A 59 16.38 17.03 22.45
CA GLU A 59 15.21 16.38 21.84
C GLU A 59 14.74 15.17 22.66
N VAL A 60 15.67 14.29 23.04
CA VAL A 60 15.37 13.08 23.82
C VAL A 60 14.76 13.44 25.18
N SER A 61 15.35 14.42 25.87
CA SER A 61 14.86 14.91 27.16
C SER A 61 13.45 15.52 27.06
N ARG A 62 13.13 16.21 25.96
CA ARG A 62 11.75 16.69 25.71
C ARG A 62 10.76 15.54 25.59
N ALA A 63 11.09 14.53 24.80
CA ALA A 63 10.22 13.38 24.61
C ALA A 63 10.02 12.61 25.93
N GLN A 64 11.09 12.38 26.69
CA GLN A 64 11.04 11.71 28.00
C GLN A 64 10.19 12.47 29.02
N GLU A 65 10.36 13.79 29.15
CA GLU A 65 9.54 14.60 30.05
C GLU A 65 8.07 14.63 29.60
N ALA A 66 7.79 14.70 28.30
CA ALA A 66 6.42 14.66 27.79
C ALA A 66 5.69 13.38 28.18
N VAL A 67 6.34 12.22 27.96
CA VAL A 67 5.79 10.92 28.32
C VAL A 67 5.58 10.82 29.83
N LYS A 68 6.56 11.25 30.63
CA LYS A 68 6.48 11.24 32.11
C LYS A 68 5.31 12.07 32.64
N TRP A 69 5.03 13.24 32.08
CA TRP A 69 3.90 14.07 32.49
C TRP A 69 2.56 13.48 32.04
N ALA A 70 2.50 12.90 30.85
CA ALA A 70 1.30 12.21 30.39
C ALA A 70 1.00 10.94 31.20
N GLU A 71 2.03 10.17 31.61
CA GLU A 71 1.89 9.02 32.54
C GLU A 71 1.32 9.45 33.90
N ARG A 72 1.55 10.70 34.33
CA ARG A 72 0.97 11.29 35.54
C ARG A 72 -0.47 11.78 35.36
N GLY A 73 -1.11 11.49 34.22
CA GLY A 73 -2.49 11.84 33.95
C GLY A 73 -2.71 13.25 33.40
N LYS A 74 -1.65 13.95 32.95
CA LYS A 74 -1.76 15.28 32.33
C LYS A 74 -2.01 15.21 30.83
N THR A 75 -2.62 16.26 30.29
CA THR A 75 -2.66 16.52 28.84
C THR A 75 -1.44 17.34 28.46
N VAL A 76 -0.55 16.78 27.65
CA VAL A 76 0.74 17.38 27.29
C VAL A 76 0.79 17.66 25.80
N ALA A 77 1.04 18.91 25.41
CA ALA A 77 1.34 19.25 24.02
C ALA A 77 2.86 19.33 23.79
N VAL A 78 3.36 18.49 22.88
CA VAL A 78 4.73 18.55 22.36
C VAL A 78 4.70 19.29 21.03
N ILE A 79 5.13 20.55 21.03
CA ILE A 79 5.00 21.44 19.86
C ILE A 79 6.21 21.36 18.92
N SER A 80 5.93 21.31 17.62
CA SER A 80 6.91 21.30 16.52
C SER A 80 6.52 22.33 15.46
N SER A 81 7.50 23.09 14.97
CA SER A 81 7.30 23.97 13.82
C SER A 81 7.09 23.13 12.55
N GLY A 82 6.22 23.61 11.66
CA GLY A 82 5.82 22.86 10.47
C GLY A 82 4.91 21.70 10.84
N ASP A 83 5.26 20.51 10.38
CA ASP A 83 4.57 19.26 10.72
C ASP A 83 5.39 18.44 11.73
N ALA A 84 4.73 17.83 12.72
CA ALA A 84 5.43 17.08 13.76
C ALA A 84 6.08 15.77 13.24
N GLY A 85 5.61 15.23 12.11
CA GLY A 85 6.15 14.05 11.45
C GLY A 85 7.29 14.35 10.48
N VAL A 86 7.49 15.61 10.07
CA VAL A 86 8.55 15.99 9.12
C VAL A 86 9.72 16.61 9.87
N TYR A 87 10.73 15.79 10.18
CA TYR A 87 11.91 16.19 10.97
C TYR A 87 11.55 16.83 12.33
N GLY A 88 10.40 16.44 12.89
CA GLY A 88 9.86 16.94 14.15
C GLY A 88 9.88 15.88 15.27
N MET A 89 9.07 16.11 16.31
CA MET A 89 9.09 15.31 17.54
C MET A 89 8.33 13.98 17.48
N ALA A 90 7.49 13.73 16.46
CA ALA A 90 6.59 12.58 16.47
C ALA A 90 7.32 11.23 16.53
N GLY A 91 8.33 11.04 15.66
CA GLY A 91 9.12 9.82 15.63
C GLY A 91 9.81 9.54 16.97
N LEU A 92 10.52 10.54 17.50
CA LEU A 92 11.26 10.41 18.76
C LEU A 92 10.35 10.13 19.96
N VAL A 93 9.16 10.75 20.01
CA VAL A 93 8.18 10.45 21.06
C VAL A 93 7.75 8.98 20.99
N TYR A 94 7.47 8.46 19.78
CA TYR A 94 7.14 7.04 19.64
C TYR A 94 8.30 6.13 20.03
N GLU A 95 9.54 6.47 19.68
CA GLU A 95 10.73 5.71 20.12
C GLU A 95 10.80 5.60 21.65
N VAL A 96 10.63 6.73 22.36
CA VAL A 96 10.61 6.75 23.83
C VAL A 96 9.45 5.95 24.41
N LEU A 97 8.26 6.01 23.78
CA LEU A 97 7.10 5.21 24.19
C LEU A 97 7.36 3.70 24.01
N ILE A 98 7.96 3.30 22.89
CA ILE A 98 8.31 1.91 22.58
C ILE A 98 9.31 1.38 23.61
N GLU A 99 10.36 2.14 23.94
CA GLU A 99 11.33 1.76 24.98
C GLU A 99 10.69 1.54 26.36
N LYS A 100 9.61 2.27 26.65
CA LYS A 100 8.82 2.13 27.89
C LYS A 100 7.75 1.03 27.83
N GLY A 101 7.67 0.26 26.74
CA GLY A 101 6.69 -0.81 26.58
C GLY A 101 5.25 -0.31 26.37
N TRP A 102 5.08 0.91 25.87
CA TRP A 102 3.76 1.47 25.56
C TRP A 102 3.04 0.65 24.49
N THR A 103 1.73 0.45 24.68
CA THR A 103 0.83 -0.06 23.65
C THR A 103 -0.36 0.88 23.49
N ARG A 104 -0.99 0.86 22.31
CA ARG A 104 -2.16 1.69 22.03
C ARG A 104 -3.37 1.35 22.91
N GLU A 105 -3.48 0.11 23.39
CA GLU A 105 -4.62 -0.35 24.20
C GLU A 105 -4.47 0.01 25.69
N SER A 106 -3.28 -0.25 26.26
CA SER A 106 -3.05 -0.10 27.69
C SER A 106 -2.42 1.24 28.08
N GLY A 107 -1.70 1.89 27.16
CA GLY A 107 -0.93 3.10 27.43
C GLY A 107 -1.73 4.40 27.54
N ILE A 108 -0.99 5.51 27.59
CA ILE A 108 -1.54 6.88 27.47
C ILE A 108 -2.09 7.10 26.06
N ASP A 109 -3.05 8.02 25.94
CA ASP A 109 -3.58 8.41 24.63
C ASP A 109 -2.54 9.27 23.88
N VAL A 110 -2.33 9.02 22.59
CA VAL A 110 -1.32 9.69 21.77
C VAL A 110 -1.95 10.11 20.45
N GLU A 111 -1.90 11.42 20.18
CA GLU A 111 -2.48 12.02 18.98
C GLU A 111 -1.42 12.86 18.26
N VAL A 112 -1.16 12.56 16.99
CA VAL A 112 -0.33 13.40 16.11
C VAL A 112 -1.23 14.37 15.37
N ILE A 113 -0.98 15.67 15.55
CA ILE A 113 -1.77 16.74 14.96
C ILE A 113 -0.98 17.37 13.82
N PRO A 114 -1.51 17.33 12.58
CA PRO A 114 -0.77 17.76 11.41
C PRO A 114 -0.64 19.29 11.34
N GLY A 115 0.47 19.72 10.76
CA GLY A 115 0.77 21.12 10.50
C GLY A 115 1.27 21.36 9.07
N ILE A 116 1.19 22.61 8.61
CA ILE A 116 1.70 22.96 7.27
C ILE A 116 3.23 22.95 7.31
N SER A 117 3.83 21.90 6.74
CA SER A 117 5.29 21.76 6.69
C SER A 117 5.98 22.86 5.86
N ALA A 118 7.29 23.01 6.03
CA ALA A 118 8.05 24.11 5.43
C ALA A 118 8.03 24.07 3.89
N ILE A 119 8.02 22.88 3.29
CA ILE A 119 7.92 22.71 1.83
C ILE A 119 6.68 23.41 1.26
N HIS A 120 5.50 23.19 1.85
CA HIS A 120 4.25 23.79 1.39
C HIS A 120 4.18 25.29 1.75
N SER A 121 4.65 25.65 2.94
CA SER A 121 4.70 27.05 3.37
C SER A 121 5.56 27.90 2.43
N CYS A 122 6.74 27.40 2.07
CA CYS A 122 7.66 28.09 1.17
C CYS A 122 7.17 28.04 -0.28
N ALA A 123 6.59 26.93 -0.73
CA ALA A 123 6.04 26.81 -2.08
C ALA A 123 4.95 27.86 -2.34
N ALA A 124 4.03 28.06 -1.39
CA ALA A 124 2.96 29.06 -1.50
C ALA A 124 3.48 30.50 -1.65
N LEU A 125 4.68 30.80 -1.13
CA LEU A 125 5.35 32.09 -1.27
C LEU A 125 6.14 32.23 -2.58
N LEU A 126 6.45 31.12 -3.25
CA LEU A 126 7.21 31.09 -4.50
C LEU A 126 6.33 30.96 -5.75
N GLY A 127 5.10 30.45 -5.61
CA GLY A 127 4.19 30.14 -6.72
C GLY A 127 3.65 28.71 -6.62
N ALA A 128 4.01 27.87 -7.59
CA ALA A 128 3.61 26.47 -7.65
C ALA A 128 4.79 25.50 -7.92
N PRO A 129 5.88 25.55 -7.13
CA PRO A 129 7.08 24.75 -7.40
C PRO A 129 6.94 23.27 -7.04
N VAL A 130 5.90 22.85 -6.31
CA VAL A 130 5.74 21.46 -5.81
C VAL A 130 4.48 20.78 -6.36
N MET A 131 4.03 21.19 -7.55
CA MET A 131 2.84 20.63 -8.23
C MET A 131 3.10 19.23 -8.81
N HIS A 132 4.35 18.93 -9.13
CA HIS A 132 4.80 17.60 -9.57
C HIS A 132 5.48 16.86 -8.42
N ASP A 133 5.87 15.62 -8.66
CA ASP A 133 6.57 14.77 -7.70
C ASP A 133 7.75 15.49 -7.03
N ALA A 134 7.74 15.51 -5.70
CA ALA A 134 8.70 16.23 -4.89
C ALA A 134 9.24 15.37 -3.74
N CYS A 135 10.46 15.67 -3.30
CA CYS A 135 11.10 15.04 -2.15
C CYS A 135 11.56 16.09 -1.13
N THR A 136 11.47 15.75 0.16
CA THR A 136 12.10 16.51 1.23
C THR A 136 13.37 15.81 1.67
N ILE A 137 14.49 16.53 1.77
CA ILE A 137 15.77 15.98 2.23
C ILE A 137 16.36 16.92 3.28
N SER A 138 16.66 16.40 4.47
CA SER A 138 17.42 17.15 5.48
C SER A 138 18.92 17.03 5.20
N LEU A 139 19.63 18.15 5.25
CA LEU A 139 21.10 18.21 5.20
C LEU A 139 21.75 18.13 6.60
N SER A 140 21.01 17.68 7.60
CA SER A 140 21.56 17.42 8.94
C SER A 140 22.18 16.03 9.00
N ASP A 141 23.50 15.98 9.15
CA ASP A 141 24.29 14.77 9.32
C ASP A 141 24.53 14.41 10.79
N HIS A 142 23.82 15.06 11.72
CA HIS A 142 23.98 14.82 13.17
C HIS A 142 23.62 13.38 13.59
N LEU A 143 22.55 12.84 13.00
CA LEU A 143 22.06 11.48 13.28
C LEU A 143 22.06 10.60 12.02
N THR A 144 22.45 11.14 10.87
CA THR A 144 22.41 10.43 9.57
C THR A 144 23.76 10.57 8.88
N PRO A 145 24.45 9.45 8.56
CA PRO A 145 25.72 9.53 7.85
C PRO A 145 25.60 10.28 6.52
N TRP A 146 26.55 11.17 6.24
CA TRP A 146 26.55 12.00 5.03
C TRP A 146 26.42 11.17 3.73
N ALA A 147 27.11 10.03 3.64
CA ALA A 147 27.03 9.14 2.47
C ALA A 147 25.60 8.68 2.14
N LEU A 148 24.73 8.53 3.16
CA LEU A 148 23.32 8.20 2.93
C LEU A 148 22.53 9.42 2.44
N ILE A 149 22.84 10.62 2.93
CA ILE A 149 22.23 11.87 2.48
C ILE A 149 22.60 12.14 1.02
N GLU A 150 23.87 12.00 0.66
CA GLU A 150 24.37 12.09 -0.71
C GLU A 150 23.62 11.13 -1.65
N LYS A 151 23.50 9.85 -1.25
CA LYS A 151 22.71 8.86 -2.01
C LYS A 151 21.26 9.29 -2.23
N ARG A 152 20.62 9.91 -1.23
CA ARG A 152 19.23 10.42 -1.36
C ARG A 152 19.14 11.60 -2.32
N ILE A 153 20.08 12.54 -2.25
CA ILE A 153 20.14 13.69 -3.17
C ILE A 153 20.35 13.19 -4.59
N GLU A 154 21.30 12.29 -4.80
CA GLU A 154 21.61 11.71 -6.11
C GLU A 154 20.42 10.94 -6.69
N ALA A 155 19.72 10.14 -5.88
CA ALA A 155 18.52 9.42 -6.33
C ALA A 155 17.38 10.37 -6.71
N ALA A 156 17.10 11.39 -5.90
CA ALA A 156 16.07 12.38 -6.20
C ALA A 156 16.42 13.20 -7.45
N ALA A 157 17.70 13.52 -7.63
CA ALA A 157 18.21 14.18 -8.82
C ALA A 157 18.04 13.31 -10.07
N ALA A 158 18.49 12.06 -10.03
CA ALA A 158 18.40 11.12 -11.14
C ALA A 158 16.94 10.84 -11.58
N ALA A 159 16.00 10.84 -10.64
CA ALA A 159 14.58 10.59 -10.91
C ALA A 159 13.75 11.86 -11.22
N ASP A 160 14.41 12.99 -11.52
CA ASP A 160 13.76 14.26 -11.88
C ASP A 160 12.78 14.86 -10.85
N PHE A 161 12.96 14.59 -9.56
CA PHE A 161 12.13 15.17 -8.51
C PHE A 161 12.44 16.66 -8.31
N VAL A 162 11.41 17.42 -7.91
CA VAL A 162 11.59 18.70 -7.20
C VAL A 162 12.13 18.39 -5.80
N ILE A 163 13.10 19.17 -5.31
CA ILE A 163 13.77 18.87 -4.04
C ILE A 163 13.62 20.06 -3.08
N ALA A 164 13.03 19.81 -1.91
CA ALA A 164 13.02 20.74 -0.79
C ALA A 164 14.08 20.33 0.25
N LEU A 165 15.14 21.15 0.37
CA LEU A 165 16.20 20.93 1.35
C LEU A 165 15.84 21.57 2.69
N TYR A 166 15.84 20.73 3.74
CA TYR A 166 15.65 21.10 5.13
C TYR A 166 16.99 21.20 5.83
N ASN A 167 17.03 22.03 6.87
CA ASN A 167 18.22 22.27 7.68
C ASN A 167 19.48 22.53 6.82
N PRO A 168 19.42 23.37 5.78
CA PRO A 168 20.42 23.37 4.71
C PRO A 168 21.81 23.82 5.18
N LYS A 169 21.88 24.72 6.17
CA LYS A 169 23.13 25.26 6.70
C LYS A 169 22.98 25.65 8.16
N SER A 170 24.05 25.53 8.94
CA SER A 170 24.16 26.02 10.32
C SER A 170 25.56 26.60 10.56
N GLY A 171 25.81 27.14 11.75
CA GLY A 171 27.15 27.63 12.11
C GLY A 171 28.25 26.56 12.04
N ARG A 172 27.89 25.27 12.24
CA ARG A 172 28.83 24.13 12.14
C ARG A 172 28.74 23.40 10.79
N ARG A 173 27.55 23.36 10.18
CA ARG A 173 27.26 22.64 8.92
C ARG A 173 27.24 23.62 7.76
N THR A 174 28.39 23.83 7.13
CA THR A 174 28.57 24.79 6.04
C THR A 174 28.86 24.16 4.68
N ARG A 175 29.35 22.91 4.63
CA ARG A 175 29.76 22.23 3.40
C ARG A 175 28.63 21.45 2.71
N GLN A 176 27.65 20.99 3.48
CA GLN A 176 26.59 20.09 3.01
C GLN A 176 25.78 20.70 1.85
N ILE A 177 25.44 22.00 1.95
CA ILE A 177 24.71 22.69 0.87
C ILE A 177 25.54 22.84 -0.41
N VAL A 178 26.87 22.97 -0.28
CA VAL A 178 27.81 23.06 -1.41
C VAL A 178 27.91 21.72 -2.12
N GLU A 179 28.07 20.63 -1.37
CA GLU A 179 28.10 19.28 -1.95
C GLU A 179 26.74 18.89 -2.55
N ALA A 180 25.64 19.29 -1.92
CA ALA A 180 24.30 19.08 -2.48
C ALA A 180 24.15 19.78 -3.85
N GLN A 181 24.56 21.05 -3.97
CA GLN A 181 24.57 21.77 -5.25
C GLN A 181 25.44 21.05 -6.28
N ARG A 182 26.65 20.63 -5.90
CA ARG A 182 27.59 19.91 -6.78
C ARG A 182 26.99 18.61 -7.31
N ILE A 183 26.33 17.83 -6.46
CA ILE A 183 25.64 16.58 -6.87
C ILE A 183 24.54 16.91 -7.88
N LEU A 184 23.71 17.90 -7.59
CA LEU A 184 22.57 18.28 -8.42
C LEU A 184 22.98 18.80 -9.81
N LEU A 185 24.08 19.55 -9.90
CA LEU A 185 24.64 20.04 -11.17
C LEU A 185 25.08 18.90 -12.12
N ARG A 186 25.21 17.66 -11.63
CA ARG A 186 25.44 16.49 -12.50
C ARG A 186 24.19 16.02 -13.24
N TYR A 187 23.00 16.41 -12.79
CA TYR A 187 21.69 15.92 -13.28
C TYR A 187 20.76 17.03 -13.76
N ARG A 188 21.08 18.30 -13.48
CA ARG A 188 20.24 19.46 -13.75
C ARG A 188 21.02 20.54 -14.47
N SER A 189 20.30 21.38 -15.21
CA SER A 189 20.88 22.58 -15.80
C SER A 189 21.36 23.52 -14.69
N PRO A 190 22.50 24.21 -14.86
CA PRO A 190 22.90 25.30 -13.98
C PRO A 190 21.82 26.39 -13.85
N SER A 191 20.99 26.58 -14.88
CA SER A 191 19.87 27.54 -14.90
C SER A 191 18.58 27.02 -14.25
N THR A 192 18.56 25.81 -13.69
CA THR A 192 17.36 25.27 -13.02
C THR A 192 16.92 26.20 -11.89
N PRO A 193 15.64 26.64 -11.83
CA PRO A 193 15.18 27.58 -10.83
C PRO A 193 15.32 27.06 -9.39
N VAL A 194 15.71 27.96 -8.48
CA VAL A 194 15.85 27.71 -7.04
C VAL A 194 15.19 28.83 -6.25
N GLY A 195 14.33 28.47 -5.31
CA GLY A 195 13.73 29.38 -4.33
C GLY A 195 14.38 29.22 -2.95
N LEU A 196 14.87 30.30 -2.37
CA LEU A 196 15.36 30.35 -1.00
C LEU A 196 14.36 31.14 -0.16
N VAL A 197 13.70 30.48 0.80
CA VAL A 197 12.70 31.11 1.65
C VAL A 197 13.16 31.04 3.10
N LYS A 198 13.47 32.19 3.68
CA LYS A 198 13.89 32.35 5.07
C LYS A 198 12.71 32.82 5.91
N SER A 199 12.47 32.15 7.04
CA SER A 199 11.44 32.52 8.02
C SER A 199 10.04 32.73 7.42
N ALA A 200 9.58 31.80 6.56
CA ALA A 200 8.27 31.84 5.92
C ALA A 200 7.15 32.18 6.92
N TYR A 201 6.33 33.18 6.59
CA TYR A 201 5.22 33.71 7.38
C TYR A 201 5.58 34.22 8.78
N ARG A 202 6.84 34.64 8.99
CA ARG A 202 7.31 35.29 10.22
C ARG A 202 7.85 36.68 9.93
N ALA A 203 8.10 37.46 10.98
CA ALA A 203 8.53 38.86 10.87
C ALA A 203 9.79 39.11 10.01
N ARG A 204 10.70 38.13 9.91
CA ARG A 204 11.93 38.21 9.08
C ARG A 204 11.84 37.38 7.80
N GLN A 205 10.65 37.29 7.22
CA GLN A 205 10.43 36.62 5.95
C GLN A 205 11.31 37.25 4.87
N HIS A 206 12.04 36.43 4.13
CA HIS A 206 12.84 36.86 3.00
C HIS A 206 12.83 35.78 1.93
N ILE A 207 12.54 36.18 0.69
CA ILE A 207 12.38 35.27 -0.45
C ILE A 207 13.39 35.68 -1.51
N VAL A 208 14.15 34.70 -2.01
CA VAL A 208 15.05 34.88 -3.14
C VAL A 208 14.68 33.84 -4.19
N LEU A 209 14.47 34.31 -5.42
CA LEU A 209 14.45 33.45 -6.61
C LEU A 209 15.77 33.60 -7.35
N THR A 210 16.42 32.47 -7.59
CA THR A 210 17.73 32.36 -8.24
C THR A 210 17.76 31.06 -9.05
N ASP A 211 18.94 30.60 -9.45
CA ASP A 211 19.15 29.35 -10.14
C ASP A 211 20.15 28.45 -9.39
N LEU A 212 20.29 27.21 -9.88
CA LEU A 212 21.12 26.19 -9.26
C LEU A 212 22.61 26.58 -9.23
N ALA A 213 23.10 27.36 -10.20
CA ALA A 213 24.48 27.83 -10.21
C ALA A 213 24.76 28.89 -9.13
N HIS A 214 23.84 29.84 -8.97
CA HIS A 214 24.03 31.03 -8.13
C HIS A 214 23.36 30.91 -6.74
N MET A 215 22.73 29.79 -6.40
CA MET A 215 22.04 29.62 -5.11
C MET A 215 22.94 29.84 -3.89
N LEU A 216 24.25 29.63 -4.02
CA LEU A 216 25.22 29.82 -2.93
C LEU A 216 25.68 31.26 -2.74
N ASP A 217 25.35 32.17 -3.66
CA ASP A 217 25.69 33.60 -3.57
C ASP A 217 24.82 34.35 -2.55
N TYR A 218 23.77 33.69 -2.05
CA TYR A 218 22.79 34.25 -1.12
C TYR A 218 22.91 33.65 0.28
N ASP A 219 22.42 34.38 1.29
CA ASP A 219 22.41 33.90 2.68
C ASP A 219 21.46 32.71 2.87
N ILE A 220 22.05 31.54 3.14
CA ILE A 220 21.34 30.32 3.53
C ILE A 220 21.66 30.03 4.99
N GLY A 221 20.64 30.02 5.84
CA GLY A 221 20.77 29.74 7.27
C GLY A 221 19.87 28.60 7.75
N MET A 222 19.82 28.41 9.07
CA MET A 222 19.03 27.35 9.70
C MET A 222 17.50 27.54 9.55
N LEU A 223 17.06 28.77 9.29
CA LEU A 223 15.65 29.15 9.09
C LEU A 223 15.28 29.27 7.61
N THR A 224 16.17 28.83 6.71
CA THR A 224 15.95 28.85 5.26
C THR A 224 15.54 27.46 4.80
N THR A 225 14.51 27.37 3.97
CA THR A 225 14.20 26.20 3.15
C THR A 225 14.60 26.51 1.71
N VAL A 226 15.27 25.56 1.06
CA VAL A 226 15.69 25.69 -0.35
C VAL A 226 14.80 24.78 -1.18
N ILE A 227 14.08 25.33 -2.15
CA ILE A 227 13.27 24.56 -3.11
C ILE A 227 13.97 24.61 -4.46
N ILE A 228 14.35 23.45 -4.98
CA ILE A 228 15.09 23.28 -6.23
C ILE A 228 14.15 22.63 -7.22
N GLY A 229 13.93 23.30 -8.35
CA GLY A 229 13.06 22.81 -9.42
C GLY A 229 13.58 21.53 -10.07
N ASN A 230 12.69 20.86 -10.80
CA ASN A 230 13.07 19.79 -11.72
C ASN A 230 13.35 20.34 -13.13
N SER A 231 13.62 19.46 -14.09
CA SER A 231 13.92 19.83 -15.48
C SER A 231 12.85 20.68 -16.17
N SER A 232 11.58 20.56 -15.75
CA SER A 232 10.45 21.28 -16.33
C SER A 232 10.09 22.60 -15.62
N THR A 233 10.77 22.90 -14.52
CA THR A 233 10.46 24.06 -13.69
C THR A 233 10.98 25.34 -14.34
N PHE A 234 10.15 26.39 -14.37
CA PHE A 234 10.52 27.70 -14.89
C PHE A 234 10.05 28.83 -13.97
N VAL A 235 10.53 30.05 -14.21
CA VAL A 235 10.06 31.26 -13.54
C VAL A 235 9.30 32.12 -14.54
N TYR A 236 8.11 32.58 -14.15
CA TYR A 236 7.30 33.52 -14.92
C TYR A 236 6.77 34.60 -13.98
N ASP A 237 7.06 35.86 -14.31
CA ASP A 237 6.64 37.03 -13.52
C ASP A 237 6.96 36.91 -12.01
N GLY A 238 8.18 36.45 -11.70
CA GLY A 238 8.61 36.24 -10.32
C GLY A 238 7.93 35.07 -9.60
N LEU A 239 7.22 34.20 -10.32
CA LEU A 239 6.61 32.97 -9.80
C LEU A 239 7.36 31.75 -10.31
N MET A 240 7.79 30.88 -9.40
CA MET A 240 8.38 29.58 -9.71
C MET A 240 7.27 28.55 -9.92
N ILE A 241 7.24 27.94 -11.11
CA ILE A 241 6.15 27.08 -11.55
C ILE A 241 6.75 25.76 -12.05
N THR A 242 6.28 24.65 -11.47
CA THR A 242 6.53 23.31 -11.98
C THR A 242 5.25 22.79 -12.64
N PRO A 243 5.21 22.59 -13.96
CA PRO A 243 4.00 22.14 -14.64
C PRO A 243 3.55 20.74 -14.18
N ARG A 244 2.24 20.53 -14.03
CA ARG A 244 1.66 19.18 -13.86
C ARG A 244 1.67 18.35 -15.15
N GLY A 245 1.88 18.99 -16.31
CA GLY A 245 1.85 18.34 -17.62
C GLY A 245 0.55 18.56 -18.42
N TYR A 246 -0.37 19.42 -17.97
CA TYR A 246 -1.63 19.70 -18.68
C TYR A 246 -1.44 20.11 -20.15
N GLN A 247 -0.40 20.90 -20.45
CA GLN A 247 -0.10 21.35 -21.82
C GLN A 247 0.19 20.21 -22.80
N ARG A 248 0.50 18.99 -22.32
CA ARG A 248 0.65 17.80 -23.17
C ARG A 248 -0.67 17.38 -23.82
N LYS A 249 -1.81 17.79 -23.24
CA LYS A 249 -3.16 17.34 -23.59
C LYS A 249 -4.14 18.48 -23.88
N TYR A 250 -3.91 19.64 -23.28
CA TYR A 250 -4.83 20.77 -23.30
C TYR A 250 -4.17 22.02 -23.88
N THR A 251 -4.92 22.76 -24.68
CA THR A 251 -4.57 24.13 -25.06
C THR A 251 -5.20 25.06 -24.03
N LEU A 252 -4.41 25.52 -23.06
CA LEU A 252 -4.91 26.24 -21.89
C LEU A 252 -5.66 27.55 -22.22
N SER A 253 -5.40 28.14 -23.38
CA SER A 253 -6.06 29.36 -23.85
C SER A 253 -7.34 29.12 -24.67
N ALA A 254 -7.66 27.87 -25.03
CA ALA A 254 -8.80 27.54 -25.88
C ALA A 254 -10.07 27.29 -25.04
N ALA A 255 -11.18 27.93 -25.40
CA ALA A 255 -12.48 27.73 -24.76
C ALA A 255 -13.02 26.31 -25.01
N GLU A 256 -12.79 25.78 -26.20
CA GLU A 256 -13.12 24.41 -26.58
C GLU A 256 -11.84 23.58 -26.72
N GLN A 257 -11.82 22.42 -26.08
CA GLN A 257 -10.68 21.51 -26.14
C GLN A 257 -10.86 20.52 -27.29
N PRO A 258 -9.79 20.17 -28.03
CA PRO A 258 -9.88 19.33 -29.21
C PRO A 258 -10.41 17.92 -28.91
N LEU A 259 -10.21 17.41 -27.70
CA LEU A 259 -10.70 16.10 -27.26
C LEU A 259 -11.94 16.23 -26.36
N LYS A 260 -13.00 15.49 -26.70
CA LYS A 260 -14.19 15.35 -25.83
C LYS A 260 -13.84 14.59 -24.54
N PRO A 261 -14.57 14.76 -23.43
CA PRO A 261 -14.23 14.14 -22.15
C PRO A 261 -13.98 12.63 -22.19
N HIS A 262 -14.76 11.88 -22.98
CA HIS A 262 -14.60 10.42 -23.13
C HIS A 262 -13.40 10.00 -23.99
N GLU A 263 -12.87 10.91 -24.81
CA GLU A 263 -11.71 10.64 -25.69
C GLU A 263 -10.39 10.95 -24.99
N ARG A 264 -10.44 11.78 -23.94
CA ARG A 264 -9.28 12.22 -23.18
C ARG A 264 -8.55 11.05 -22.51
N LEU A 265 -9.25 10.01 -22.08
CA LEU A 265 -8.66 8.87 -21.35
C LEU A 265 -8.25 7.72 -22.28
N ARG A 266 -8.31 7.92 -23.61
CA ARG A 266 -7.85 6.92 -24.57
C ARG A 266 -6.32 6.88 -24.62
N LYS A 267 -5.77 5.71 -24.92
CA LYS A 267 -4.32 5.45 -24.97
C LYS A 267 -3.58 6.41 -25.92
N GLU A 268 -4.19 6.74 -27.05
CA GLU A 268 -3.59 7.63 -28.05
C GLU A 268 -3.42 9.06 -27.50
N ALA A 269 -4.27 9.47 -26.55
CA ALA A 269 -4.22 10.78 -25.90
C ALA A 269 -3.30 10.81 -24.67
N GLU A 270 -2.89 9.64 -24.15
CA GLU A 270 -2.01 9.49 -22.99
C GLU A 270 -0.93 8.41 -23.23
N PRO A 271 -0.08 8.54 -24.27
CA PRO A 271 0.92 7.52 -24.60
C PRO A 271 1.98 7.31 -23.50
N TRP A 272 2.06 8.23 -22.54
CA TRP A 272 2.92 8.14 -21.35
C TRP A 272 2.25 7.40 -20.19
N ALA A 273 0.93 7.18 -20.23
CA ALA A 273 0.22 6.46 -19.18
C ALA A 273 0.59 4.97 -19.25
N LEU A 274 0.67 4.36 -18.08
CA LEU A 274 0.97 2.94 -17.96
C LEU A 274 -0.19 2.15 -18.55
N ASP A 275 0.06 1.45 -19.65
CA ASP A 275 -0.94 0.65 -20.33
C ASP A 275 -1.24 -0.59 -19.47
N PRO A 276 -2.49 -0.84 -19.04
CA PRO A 276 -2.83 -2.06 -18.31
C PRO A 276 -2.60 -3.33 -19.15
N THR A 277 -2.54 -3.22 -20.49
CA THR A 277 -2.23 -4.33 -21.40
C THR A 277 -0.74 -4.47 -21.70
N GLY A 278 0.06 -3.49 -21.27
CA GLY A 278 1.51 -3.42 -21.39
C GLY A 278 2.22 -3.72 -20.07
N LEU A 279 1.71 -4.66 -19.27
CA LEU A 279 2.60 -5.40 -18.39
C LEU A 279 3.58 -6.09 -19.33
N SER A 280 4.76 -5.49 -19.47
CA SER A 280 5.95 -6.20 -19.92
C SER A 280 5.90 -7.55 -19.23
N SER A 281 5.92 -8.64 -20.00
CA SER A 281 5.78 -9.97 -19.44
C SER A 281 6.75 -10.11 -18.26
N ALA A 282 6.43 -10.92 -17.24
CA ALA A 282 7.38 -11.14 -16.14
C ALA A 282 8.80 -11.44 -16.64
N ARG A 283 8.89 -12.03 -17.84
CA ARG A 283 10.10 -12.22 -18.63
C ARG A 283 10.78 -10.93 -19.11
N GLU A 284 10.09 -9.96 -19.71
CA GLU A 284 10.70 -8.68 -20.14
C GLU A 284 11.18 -7.84 -18.94
N ILE A 285 10.42 -7.85 -17.84
CA ILE A 285 10.85 -7.22 -16.57
C ILE A 285 12.10 -7.94 -16.04
N ALA A 286 12.13 -9.27 -16.12
CA ALA A 286 13.29 -10.06 -15.73
C ALA A 286 14.49 -9.82 -16.66
N GLU A 287 14.29 -9.68 -17.96
CA GLU A 287 15.34 -9.41 -18.96
C GLU A 287 15.92 -8.00 -18.79
N ASP A 288 15.10 -6.96 -18.57
CA ASP A 288 15.57 -5.60 -18.25
C ASP A 288 16.29 -5.55 -16.88
N ALA A 289 15.79 -6.27 -15.88
CA ALA A 289 16.46 -6.43 -14.60
C ALA A 289 17.82 -7.15 -14.75
N LEU A 290 17.89 -8.21 -15.58
CA LEU A 290 19.11 -8.95 -15.88
C LEU A 290 20.15 -8.05 -16.59
N GLN A 291 19.69 -7.22 -17.52
CA GLN A 291 20.54 -6.30 -18.28
C GLN A 291 21.11 -5.19 -17.38
N LYS A 292 20.33 -4.69 -16.41
CA LYS A 292 20.79 -3.72 -15.40
C LYS A 292 21.72 -4.34 -14.36
N LEU A 293 21.57 -5.64 -14.05
CA LEU A 293 22.48 -6.39 -13.18
C LEU A 293 23.83 -6.67 -13.85
N ALA A 294 23.86 -6.87 -15.17
CA ALA A 294 25.09 -7.12 -15.92
C ALA A 294 26.09 -5.94 -15.88
N ILE A 295 25.64 -4.71 -15.60
CA ILE A 295 26.50 -3.51 -15.53
C ILE A 295 27.07 -3.29 -14.11
N ARG A 296 26.54 -3.96 -13.07
CA ARG A 296 27.01 -3.83 -11.68
C ARG A 296 27.49 -5.16 -11.10
N GLN A 297 28.57 -5.70 -11.66
CA GLN A 297 29.48 -6.48 -10.81
C GLN A 297 30.46 -5.53 -10.11
N ARG A 298 30.10 -5.11 -8.90
CA ARG A 298 31.04 -4.99 -7.78
C ARG A 298 30.31 -4.88 -6.44
N ASP A 299 30.71 -5.80 -5.59
CA ASP A 299 30.59 -5.93 -4.14
C ASP A 299 29.23 -6.29 -3.54
N ALA A 300 29.28 -7.45 -2.87
CA ALA A 300 28.18 -8.28 -2.44
C ALA A 300 27.42 -7.70 -1.25
N ALA A 301 26.09 -7.76 -1.34
CA ALA A 301 25.19 -7.81 -0.19
C ALA A 301 24.32 -9.05 -0.33
N VAL A 302 24.24 -9.82 0.75
CA VAL A 302 23.56 -11.11 0.90
C VAL A 302 22.11 -11.06 0.37
N PHE A 303 21.82 -11.79 -0.71
CA PHE A 303 20.45 -12.03 -1.17
C PHE A 303 19.84 -13.18 -0.37
N ALA A 304 18.66 -12.96 0.22
CA ALA A 304 17.81 -14.04 0.69
C ALA A 304 17.38 -14.91 -0.51
N PRO A 305 17.33 -16.25 -0.38
CA PRO A 305 16.94 -17.12 -1.49
C PRO A 305 15.47 -16.91 -1.86
N ALA A 306 15.16 -16.83 -3.16
CA ALA A 306 13.80 -16.72 -3.66
C ALA A 306 12.99 -17.97 -3.26
N ILE A 307 11.83 -17.76 -2.64
CA ILE A 307 10.92 -18.83 -2.20
C ILE A 307 9.94 -19.12 -3.33
N PHE A 308 9.85 -20.38 -3.73
CA PHE A 308 8.88 -20.89 -4.70
C PHE A 308 7.71 -21.55 -3.97
N GLU A 309 6.48 -21.16 -4.29
CA GLU A 309 5.27 -21.70 -3.67
C GLU A 309 4.43 -22.51 -4.65
N ILE A 310 3.93 -23.68 -4.23
CA ILE A 310 3.08 -24.54 -5.06
C ILE A 310 2.05 -25.32 -4.24
N ALA A 311 0.83 -25.44 -4.77
CA ALA A 311 -0.22 -26.27 -4.19
C ALA A 311 -0.11 -27.69 -4.74
N VAL A 312 -0.06 -28.68 -3.84
CA VAL A 312 0.11 -30.09 -4.17
C VAL A 312 -0.99 -30.94 -3.55
N SER A 313 -1.57 -31.85 -4.33
CA SER A 313 -2.65 -32.74 -3.90
C SER A 313 -2.46 -34.15 -4.46
N PRO A 314 -2.97 -35.21 -3.79
CA PRO A 314 -2.90 -36.58 -4.30
C PRO A 314 -3.98 -36.89 -5.34
N GLY A 315 -4.85 -35.92 -5.65
CA GLY A 315 -5.87 -35.97 -6.69
C GLY A 315 -6.99 -34.94 -6.44
N VAL A 316 -7.98 -34.91 -7.35
CA VAL A 316 -9.18 -34.07 -7.24
C VAL A 316 -10.19 -34.64 -6.24
N ALA A 317 -10.32 -35.97 -6.20
CA ALA A 317 -11.24 -36.73 -5.34
C ALA A 317 -10.51 -37.72 -4.39
N ASN A 318 -9.18 -37.62 -4.32
CA ASN A 318 -8.34 -38.49 -3.49
C ASN A 318 -7.65 -37.65 -2.40
N LYS A 319 -7.64 -38.15 -1.16
CA LYS A 319 -6.96 -37.55 -0.01
C LYS A 319 -5.74 -38.33 0.47
N ASN A 320 -5.51 -39.52 -0.07
CA ASN A 320 -4.49 -40.42 0.43
C ASN A 320 -3.17 -40.19 -0.32
N PHE A 321 -2.12 -39.85 0.42
CA PHE A 321 -0.75 -39.86 -0.08
C PHE A 321 -0.14 -41.25 0.12
N THR A 322 0.56 -41.75 -0.89
CA THR A 322 1.40 -42.95 -0.74
C THR A 322 2.68 -42.63 0.03
N ALA A 323 3.31 -43.63 0.65
CA ALA A 323 4.61 -43.45 1.31
C ALA A 323 5.66 -42.86 0.35
N LYS A 324 5.67 -43.29 -0.93
CA LYS A 324 6.56 -42.75 -1.96
C LYS A 324 6.33 -41.27 -2.22
N GLN A 325 5.07 -40.84 -2.30
CA GLN A 325 4.72 -39.43 -2.48
C GLN A 325 5.14 -38.60 -1.26
N MET A 326 4.90 -39.09 -0.03
CA MET A 326 5.31 -38.38 1.18
C MET A 326 6.82 -38.20 1.29
N MET A 327 7.59 -39.24 0.95
CA MET A 327 9.06 -39.14 0.91
C MET A 327 9.53 -38.11 -0.12
N LEU A 328 8.92 -38.11 -1.32
CA LEU A 328 9.23 -37.13 -2.36
C LEU A 328 8.92 -35.69 -1.92
N LEU A 329 7.78 -35.47 -1.26
CA LEU A 329 7.40 -34.15 -0.74
C LEU A 329 8.40 -33.64 0.30
N ALA A 330 8.81 -34.51 1.24
CA ALA A 330 9.83 -34.18 2.23
C ALA A 330 11.20 -33.89 1.59
N GLU A 331 11.59 -34.67 0.57
CA GLU A 331 12.83 -34.46 -0.19
C GLU A 331 12.82 -33.11 -0.93
N ILE A 332 11.70 -32.77 -1.57
CA ILE A 332 11.53 -31.49 -2.29
C ILE A 332 11.53 -30.31 -1.32
N ALA A 333 10.88 -30.44 -0.17
CA ALA A 333 10.88 -29.40 0.86
C ALA A 333 12.29 -29.15 1.43
N GLY A 334 13.02 -30.23 1.71
CA GLY A 334 14.35 -30.16 2.32
C GLY A 334 14.33 -29.48 3.70
N GLU A 335 15.51 -29.12 4.21
CA GLU A 335 15.65 -28.44 5.52
C GLU A 335 15.28 -26.95 5.47
N GLY A 336 15.29 -26.35 4.27
CA GLY A 336 15.04 -24.92 4.07
C GLY A 336 13.61 -24.57 3.63
N GLY A 337 12.77 -25.56 3.34
CA GLY A 337 11.39 -25.38 2.90
C GLY A 337 10.36 -25.76 3.96
N THR A 338 9.10 -25.43 3.71
CA THR A 338 7.96 -25.74 4.58
C THR A 338 6.86 -26.46 3.82
N MET A 339 6.09 -27.25 4.56
CA MET A 339 4.89 -27.93 4.06
C MET A 339 3.72 -27.61 4.99
N MET A 340 2.66 -27.00 4.47
CA MET A 340 1.46 -26.65 5.22
C MET A 340 0.24 -27.36 4.66
N TYR A 341 -0.53 -28.06 5.51
CA TYR A 341 -1.85 -28.55 5.14
C TYR A 341 -2.89 -27.44 5.25
N THR A 342 -3.58 -27.12 4.16
CA THR A 342 -4.50 -25.99 4.09
C THR A 342 -5.94 -26.38 4.43
N PRO A 343 -6.78 -25.41 4.84
CA PRO A 343 -8.23 -25.61 4.97
C PRO A 343 -8.91 -26.07 3.68
N ASP A 344 -8.26 -25.87 2.53
CA ASP A 344 -8.75 -26.18 1.18
C ASP A 344 -8.27 -27.56 0.69
N HIS A 345 -7.83 -28.43 1.60
CA HIS A 345 -7.51 -29.84 1.33
C HIS A 345 -6.38 -30.04 0.32
N TYR A 346 -5.32 -29.22 0.39
CA TYR A 346 -4.07 -29.41 -0.33
C TYR A 346 -2.86 -29.12 0.57
N LEU A 347 -1.67 -29.57 0.15
CA LEU A 347 -0.41 -29.20 0.78
C LEU A 347 0.19 -27.99 0.05
N LYS A 348 0.39 -26.87 0.74
CA LYS A 348 1.22 -25.76 0.26
C LYS A 348 2.67 -26.11 0.53
N LEU A 349 3.49 -26.21 -0.51
CA LEU A 349 4.95 -26.31 -0.40
C LEU A 349 5.55 -24.93 -0.61
N GLU A 350 6.43 -24.52 0.29
CA GLU A 350 7.26 -23.31 0.14
C GLU A 350 8.72 -23.75 0.16
N VAL A 351 9.44 -23.61 -0.95
CA VAL A 351 10.79 -24.17 -1.10
C VAL A 351 11.76 -23.11 -1.62
N PRO A 352 12.97 -22.97 -1.04
CA PRO A 352 14.03 -22.14 -1.62
C PRO A 352 14.51 -22.80 -2.91
N ALA A 353 14.08 -22.30 -4.08
CA ALA A 353 14.31 -22.98 -5.34
C ALA A 353 14.80 -22.04 -6.45
N SER A 354 15.83 -22.50 -7.16
CA SER A 354 16.35 -21.88 -8.38
C SER A 354 15.78 -22.48 -9.67
N ASP A 355 15.04 -23.61 -9.60
CA ASP A 355 14.51 -24.34 -10.75
C ASP A 355 13.10 -24.93 -10.47
N PRO A 356 12.02 -24.13 -10.60
CA PRO A 356 10.64 -24.54 -10.36
C PRO A 356 10.10 -25.63 -11.29
N ASP A 357 10.51 -25.64 -12.56
CA ASP A 357 9.97 -26.55 -13.58
C ASP A 357 10.34 -28.00 -13.28
N ARG A 358 11.57 -28.21 -12.81
CA ARG A 358 12.02 -29.53 -12.37
C ARG A 358 11.22 -30.06 -11.19
N ILE A 359 10.85 -29.20 -10.24
CA ILE A 359 10.02 -29.58 -9.08
C ILE A 359 8.62 -30.00 -9.55
N ILE A 360 8.01 -29.20 -10.42
CA ILE A 360 6.69 -29.48 -11.02
C ILE A 360 6.69 -30.83 -11.74
N ALA A 361 7.72 -31.09 -12.57
CA ALA A 361 7.84 -32.34 -13.32
C ALA A 361 7.91 -33.57 -12.39
N ARG A 362 8.77 -33.52 -11.37
CA ARG A 362 8.92 -34.61 -10.39
C ARG A 362 7.63 -34.90 -9.63
N LEU A 363 6.90 -33.86 -9.22
CA LEU A 363 5.62 -34.03 -8.52
C LEU A 363 4.57 -34.70 -9.43
N LYS A 364 4.46 -34.26 -10.69
CA LYS A 364 3.55 -34.87 -11.67
C LYS A 364 3.91 -36.32 -11.98
N GLU A 365 5.19 -36.64 -12.13
CA GLU A 365 5.68 -38.02 -12.34
C GLU A 365 5.30 -38.96 -11.18
N ALA A 366 5.23 -38.43 -9.95
CA ALA A 366 4.75 -39.17 -8.78
C ALA A 366 3.22 -39.28 -8.68
N GLY A 367 2.48 -38.84 -9.71
CA GLY A 367 1.03 -38.85 -9.76
C GLY A 367 0.38 -37.80 -8.86
N LEU A 368 1.12 -36.75 -8.46
CA LEU A 368 0.57 -35.64 -7.69
C LEU A 368 0.01 -34.57 -8.63
N THR A 369 -1.12 -34.04 -8.23
CA THR A 369 -1.76 -32.88 -8.86
C THR A 369 -1.10 -31.61 -8.34
N VAL A 370 -0.70 -30.73 -9.25
CA VAL A 370 -0.02 -29.47 -8.92
C VAL A 370 -0.77 -28.29 -9.51
N ALA A 371 -0.94 -27.24 -8.72
CA ALA A 371 -1.60 -26.01 -9.13
C ALA A 371 -0.83 -24.78 -8.61
N PRO A 372 -0.86 -23.66 -9.35
CA PRO A 372 -0.38 -22.37 -8.84
C PRO A 372 -1.16 -21.93 -7.60
N ILE A 373 -0.53 -21.10 -6.76
CA ILE A 373 -1.17 -20.47 -5.60
C ILE A 373 -1.49 -19.02 -5.94
N GLY A 374 -2.65 -18.53 -5.50
CA GLY A 374 -3.09 -17.14 -5.70
C GLY A 374 -4.47 -17.07 -6.34
N ASP A 375 -4.68 -16.06 -7.18
CA ASP A 375 -5.97 -15.78 -7.82
C ASP A 375 -6.24 -16.73 -9.02
N VAL A 376 -6.48 -18.01 -8.71
CA VAL A 376 -6.71 -19.08 -9.69
C VAL A 376 -7.95 -19.91 -9.36
N LEU A 377 -8.44 -20.69 -10.33
CA LEU A 377 -9.50 -21.66 -10.10
C LEU A 377 -8.95 -22.89 -9.36
N THR A 378 -9.58 -23.22 -8.24
CA THR A 378 -9.36 -24.49 -7.53
C THR A 378 -10.57 -25.40 -7.72
N VAL A 379 -10.32 -26.66 -8.10
CA VAL A 379 -11.38 -27.67 -8.27
C VAL A 379 -11.12 -28.79 -7.27
N LYS A 380 -12.13 -29.08 -6.44
CA LYS A 380 -12.04 -30.13 -5.43
C LYS A 380 -13.35 -30.90 -5.32
N ALA A 381 -13.22 -32.20 -5.10
CA ALA A 381 -14.36 -33.09 -4.96
C ALA A 381 -14.34 -33.83 -3.61
N CYS A 382 -15.44 -34.51 -3.29
CA CYS A 382 -15.55 -35.38 -2.11
C CYS A 382 -14.34 -36.32 -1.96
N ASP A 383 -13.60 -36.16 -0.86
CA ASP A 383 -12.35 -36.89 -0.59
C ASP A 383 -12.40 -37.76 0.69
N PHE A 384 -13.53 -37.76 1.42
CA PHE A 384 -13.64 -38.34 2.77
C PHE A 384 -14.31 -39.74 2.89
N CYS A 385 -15.33 -40.06 2.08
CA CYS A 385 -16.13 -41.31 2.24
C CYS A 385 -16.19 -42.18 0.97
N ASP A 386 -16.64 -43.43 1.05
CA ASP A 386 -16.79 -44.33 -0.13
C ASP A 386 -18.21 -44.38 -0.71
N GLY A 387 -19.04 -43.34 -0.52
CA GLY A 387 -20.44 -43.27 -1.01
C GLY A 387 -20.59 -43.30 -2.55
N GLU A 388 -21.73 -42.87 -3.11
CA GLU A 388 -22.05 -42.83 -4.57
C GLU A 388 -21.14 -41.91 -5.43
N LYS A 389 -19.82 -42.04 -5.29
CA LYS A 389 -18.81 -41.19 -5.94
C LYS A 389 -18.55 -41.56 -7.39
N LYS A 390 -18.85 -42.80 -7.80
CA LYS A 390 -18.41 -43.34 -9.10
C LYS A 390 -18.90 -42.50 -10.28
N ASP A 391 -20.13 -41.99 -10.21
CA ASP A 391 -20.74 -41.28 -11.33
C ASP A 391 -20.34 -39.80 -11.38
N ALA A 392 -20.04 -39.17 -10.24
CA ALA A 392 -19.70 -37.75 -10.18
C ALA A 392 -18.20 -37.43 -10.35
N ILE A 393 -17.31 -38.35 -9.94
CA ILE A 393 -15.84 -38.15 -9.99
C ILE A 393 -15.33 -37.83 -11.41
N PRO A 394 -15.75 -38.54 -12.49
CA PRO A 394 -15.24 -38.28 -13.83
C PRO A 394 -15.45 -36.83 -14.28
N TYR A 395 -16.59 -36.24 -13.91
CA TYR A 395 -16.90 -34.84 -14.24
C TYR A 395 -16.05 -33.85 -13.44
N ALA A 396 -15.79 -34.13 -12.16
CA ALA A 396 -14.88 -33.31 -11.35
C ALA A 396 -13.44 -33.33 -11.91
N GLN A 397 -12.99 -34.52 -12.35
CA GLN A 397 -11.69 -34.68 -12.99
C GLN A 397 -11.61 -33.93 -14.32
N GLN A 398 -12.65 -34.04 -15.14
CA GLN A 398 -12.76 -33.30 -16.41
C GLN A 398 -12.73 -31.78 -16.20
N LEU A 399 -13.46 -31.27 -15.19
CA LEU A 399 -13.45 -29.85 -14.82
C LEU A 399 -12.07 -29.38 -14.36
N TYR A 400 -11.37 -30.19 -13.57
CA TYR A 400 -10.00 -29.90 -13.16
C TYR A 400 -9.04 -29.87 -14.36
N GLU A 401 -9.12 -30.84 -15.26
CA GLU A 401 -8.24 -30.90 -16.44
C GLU A 401 -8.47 -29.75 -17.42
N GLN A 402 -9.72 -29.30 -17.57
CA GLN A 402 -10.06 -28.20 -18.48
C GLN A 402 -9.78 -26.81 -17.89
N LEU A 403 -10.01 -26.63 -16.59
CA LEU A 403 -10.08 -25.29 -15.98
C LEU A 403 -9.19 -25.11 -14.74
N GLY A 404 -8.72 -26.20 -14.11
CA GLY A 404 -7.94 -26.14 -12.87
C GLY A 404 -6.66 -25.33 -13.01
N GLY A 405 -6.41 -24.42 -12.06
CA GLY A 405 -5.24 -23.54 -12.08
C GLY A 405 -5.33 -22.38 -13.09
N MET A 406 -6.46 -22.19 -13.76
CA MET A 406 -6.70 -21.03 -14.62
C MET A 406 -6.61 -19.73 -13.81
N ALA A 407 -5.86 -18.76 -14.31
CA ALA A 407 -5.80 -17.41 -13.72
C ALA A 407 -7.14 -16.68 -13.86
N LEU A 408 -7.59 -16.08 -12.77
CA LEU A 408 -8.86 -15.37 -12.65
C LEU A 408 -8.66 -14.01 -11.95
N PRO A 409 -9.61 -13.06 -12.06
CA PRO A 409 -9.52 -11.75 -11.40
C PRO A 409 -9.40 -11.81 -9.86
N LYS A 410 -9.91 -12.90 -9.28
CA LYS A 410 -9.77 -13.28 -7.88
C LYS A 410 -9.92 -14.80 -7.77
N GLU A 411 -9.26 -15.42 -6.79
CA GLU A 411 -9.40 -16.85 -6.48
C GLU A 411 -10.88 -17.27 -6.43
N LEU A 412 -11.16 -18.39 -7.11
CA LEU A 412 -12.48 -18.98 -7.28
C LEU A 412 -12.44 -20.46 -6.89
N LYS A 413 -13.38 -20.89 -6.04
CA LYS A 413 -13.45 -22.27 -5.55
C LYS A 413 -14.63 -23.02 -6.18
N LEU A 414 -14.32 -24.13 -6.83
CA LEU A 414 -15.28 -25.07 -7.41
C LEU A 414 -15.32 -26.35 -6.59
N GLY A 415 -16.39 -26.51 -5.81
CA GLY A 415 -16.65 -27.69 -5.00
C GLY A 415 -17.57 -28.69 -5.70
N VAL A 416 -17.22 -29.99 -5.64
CA VAL A 416 -18.04 -31.07 -6.21
C VAL A 416 -18.38 -32.12 -5.16
N ASN A 417 -19.66 -32.23 -4.84
CA ASN A 417 -20.20 -33.27 -3.99
C ASN A 417 -20.72 -34.44 -4.81
N GLY A 418 -20.19 -35.64 -4.54
CA GLY A 418 -20.61 -36.87 -5.24
C GLY A 418 -21.93 -37.47 -4.78
N CYS A 419 -22.55 -36.97 -3.71
CA CYS A 419 -23.85 -37.44 -3.25
C CYS A 419 -24.63 -36.33 -2.54
N GLY A 420 -25.94 -36.53 -2.38
CA GLY A 420 -26.86 -35.57 -1.78
C GLY A 420 -26.62 -35.24 -0.30
N MET A 421 -25.70 -35.94 0.38
CA MET A 421 -25.32 -35.61 1.77
C MET A 421 -24.50 -34.32 1.86
N ALA A 422 -23.88 -33.89 0.76
CA ALA A 422 -23.09 -32.66 0.67
C ALA A 422 -22.00 -32.48 1.75
N CYS A 423 -21.45 -33.57 2.32
CA CYS A 423 -20.52 -33.51 3.48
C CYS A 423 -19.22 -32.74 3.22
N TYR A 424 -18.76 -32.67 1.98
CA TYR A 424 -17.61 -31.84 1.58
C TYR A 424 -17.91 -30.33 1.68
N GLY A 425 -19.18 -29.93 1.63
CA GLY A 425 -19.58 -28.53 1.75
C GLY A 425 -19.53 -27.74 0.45
N ALA A 426 -19.67 -28.37 -0.73
CA ALA A 426 -19.66 -27.68 -2.02
C ALA A 426 -20.69 -26.53 -2.08
N VAL A 427 -21.82 -26.67 -1.37
CA VAL A 427 -22.86 -25.63 -1.26
C VAL A 427 -22.37 -24.32 -0.61
N ARG A 428 -21.17 -24.28 -0.02
CA ARG A 428 -20.56 -23.09 0.59
C ARG A 428 -19.44 -22.48 -0.26
N GLU A 429 -19.02 -23.15 -1.32
CA GLU A 429 -18.00 -22.66 -2.24
C GLU A 429 -18.57 -21.63 -3.22
N ASP A 430 -17.69 -20.90 -3.92
CA ASP A 430 -18.12 -19.90 -4.91
C ASP A 430 -19.02 -20.54 -5.98
N ILE A 431 -18.64 -21.73 -6.45
CA ILE A 431 -19.46 -22.59 -7.32
C ILE A 431 -19.52 -23.98 -6.68
N GLY A 432 -20.72 -24.41 -6.33
CA GLY A 432 -20.99 -25.71 -5.72
C GLY A 432 -21.82 -26.60 -6.63
N ILE A 433 -21.43 -27.87 -6.77
CA ILE A 433 -22.22 -28.84 -7.52
C ILE A 433 -22.47 -30.06 -6.64
N VAL A 434 -23.72 -30.52 -6.56
CA VAL A 434 -24.12 -31.68 -5.75
C VAL A 434 -24.77 -32.72 -6.65
N TYR A 435 -24.22 -33.92 -6.72
CA TYR A 435 -24.79 -35.04 -7.46
C TYR A 435 -25.87 -35.74 -6.63
N ARG A 436 -27.07 -35.89 -7.18
CA ARG A 436 -28.20 -36.54 -6.51
C ARG A 436 -29.18 -37.09 -7.56
N LYS A 437 -29.68 -38.32 -7.34
CA LYS A 437 -30.72 -38.94 -8.21
C LYS A 437 -30.35 -38.96 -9.71
N GLY A 438 -29.08 -39.14 -10.05
CA GLY A 438 -28.62 -39.20 -11.45
C GLY A 438 -28.37 -37.86 -12.13
N ALA A 439 -28.47 -36.74 -11.41
CA ALA A 439 -28.30 -35.39 -11.96
C ALA A 439 -27.55 -34.48 -10.96
N PHE A 440 -27.20 -33.26 -11.42
CA PHE A 440 -26.46 -32.28 -10.62
C PHE A 440 -27.32 -31.07 -10.24
N ASP A 441 -27.28 -30.72 -8.96
CA ASP A 441 -27.81 -29.46 -8.43
C ASP A 441 -26.66 -28.44 -8.37
N LEU A 442 -26.91 -27.19 -8.80
CA LEU A 442 -25.92 -26.12 -8.95
C LEU A 442 -26.19 -24.99 -7.96
N PHE A 443 -25.14 -24.62 -7.22
CA PHE A 443 -25.12 -23.54 -6.23
C PHE A 443 -24.11 -22.47 -6.63
N LEU A 444 -24.48 -21.20 -6.52
CA LEU A 444 -23.61 -20.07 -6.89
C LEU A 444 -23.49 -19.02 -5.79
N GLY A 445 -22.29 -18.45 -5.66
CA GLY A 445 -22.01 -17.31 -4.80
C GLY A 445 -21.83 -17.64 -3.33
N GLY A 446 -21.40 -18.86 -2.99
CA GLY A 446 -21.08 -19.19 -1.60
C GLY A 446 -19.87 -18.45 -1.07
N LYS A 447 -19.82 -18.27 0.25
CA LYS A 447 -18.70 -17.66 0.96
C LYS A 447 -18.36 -18.46 2.21
N THR A 448 -17.23 -19.16 2.17
CA THR A 448 -16.78 -20.08 3.22
C THR A 448 -16.27 -19.40 4.48
N ILE A 449 -15.66 -18.21 4.38
CA ILE A 449 -14.95 -17.54 5.48
C ILE A 449 -15.36 -16.07 5.69
N GLY A 450 -15.30 -15.61 6.94
CA GLY A 450 -15.52 -14.21 7.36
C GLY A 450 -16.86 -13.96 8.05
N ARG A 451 -17.05 -12.76 8.61
CA ARG A 451 -18.24 -12.37 9.39
C ARG A 451 -19.57 -12.51 8.62
N ASN A 452 -19.52 -12.39 7.30
CA ASN A 452 -20.68 -12.49 6.41
C ASN A 452 -20.60 -13.78 5.58
N ALA A 453 -20.14 -14.89 6.15
CA ALA A 453 -20.14 -16.19 5.47
C ALA A 453 -21.58 -16.66 5.24
N HIS A 454 -21.86 -17.20 4.06
CA HIS A 454 -23.19 -17.66 3.67
C HIS A 454 -23.08 -18.79 2.63
N PRO A 455 -24.07 -19.70 2.55
CA PRO A 455 -24.12 -20.68 1.48
C PRO A 455 -24.35 -20.02 0.12
N GLY A 456 -24.00 -20.74 -0.95
CA GLY A 456 -24.38 -20.39 -2.31
C GLY A 456 -25.88 -20.58 -2.53
N GLN A 457 -26.44 -19.82 -3.46
CA GLN A 457 -27.84 -19.91 -3.84
C GLN A 457 -28.04 -21.08 -4.78
N LEU A 458 -29.06 -21.90 -4.53
CA LEU A 458 -29.47 -22.96 -5.45
C LEU A 458 -30.08 -22.31 -6.69
N VAL A 459 -29.38 -22.40 -7.83
CA VAL A 459 -29.80 -21.76 -9.08
C VAL A 459 -30.41 -22.71 -10.10
N ALA A 460 -30.12 -24.01 -9.98
CA ALA A 460 -30.68 -25.04 -10.82
C ALA A 460 -30.63 -26.40 -10.12
N GLU A 461 -31.67 -27.21 -10.33
CA GLU A 461 -31.73 -28.60 -9.90
C GLU A 461 -31.81 -29.52 -11.12
N GLY A 462 -31.25 -30.73 -11.01
CA GLY A 462 -31.45 -31.76 -12.01
C GLY A 462 -30.72 -31.54 -13.34
N ILE A 463 -29.59 -30.84 -13.36
CA ILE A 463 -28.76 -30.67 -14.56
C ILE A 463 -28.23 -32.04 -15.02
N PRO A 464 -28.43 -32.42 -16.29
CA PRO A 464 -27.89 -33.67 -16.82
C PRO A 464 -26.36 -33.73 -16.72
N PRO A 465 -25.76 -34.89 -16.38
CA PRO A 465 -24.31 -35.04 -16.30
C PRO A 465 -23.56 -34.66 -17.59
N SER A 466 -24.19 -34.79 -18.77
CA SER A 466 -23.63 -34.37 -20.05
C SER A 466 -23.47 -32.85 -20.20
N GLU A 467 -24.22 -32.06 -19.43
CA GLU A 467 -24.28 -30.59 -19.56
C GLU A 467 -23.49 -29.86 -18.47
N ILE A 468 -23.24 -30.50 -17.33
CA ILE A 468 -22.69 -29.80 -16.16
C ILE A 468 -21.34 -29.13 -16.45
N VAL A 469 -20.47 -29.78 -17.22
CA VAL A 469 -19.15 -29.26 -17.58
C VAL A 469 -19.27 -27.99 -18.42
N SER A 470 -20.18 -27.98 -19.40
CA SER A 470 -20.38 -26.82 -20.28
C SER A 470 -21.03 -25.64 -19.55
N VAL A 471 -21.97 -25.93 -18.64
CA VAL A 471 -22.62 -24.93 -17.77
C VAL A 471 -21.59 -24.25 -16.89
N VAL A 472 -20.77 -25.01 -16.17
CA VAL A 472 -19.75 -24.48 -15.25
C VAL A 472 -18.67 -23.70 -16.01
N THR A 473 -18.24 -24.21 -17.18
CA THR A 473 -17.27 -23.52 -18.04
C THR A 473 -17.77 -22.14 -18.44
N ARG A 474 -19.05 -22.02 -18.83
CA ARG A 474 -19.66 -20.75 -19.22
C ARG A 474 -19.65 -19.73 -18.08
N ILE A 475 -20.02 -20.18 -16.87
CA ILE A 475 -20.04 -19.34 -15.65
C ILE A 475 -18.64 -18.80 -15.35
N ILE A 476 -17.62 -19.66 -15.42
CA ILE A 476 -16.23 -19.29 -15.11
C ILE A 476 -15.67 -18.33 -16.16
N GLN A 477 -15.96 -18.54 -17.44
CA GLN A 477 -15.52 -17.62 -18.50
C GLN A 477 -16.21 -16.26 -18.38
N GLU A 478 -17.51 -16.23 -18.12
CA GLU A 478 -18.24 -14.98 -17.92
C GLU A 478 -17.70 -14.19 -16.73
N TYR A 479 -17.34 -14.86 -15.64
CA TYR A 479 -16.65 -14.25 -14.50
C TYR A 479 -15.26 -13.72 -14.89
N LYS A 480 -14.46 -14.51 -15.61
CA LYS A 480 -13.13 -14.11 -16.05
C LYS A 480 -13.14 -12.87 -16.94
N GLU A 481 -14.12 -12.75 -17.82
CA GLU A 481 -14.24 -11.66 -18.79
C GLU A 481 -14.85 -10.38 -18.19
N ASN A 482 -15.80 -10.51 -17.25
CA ASN A 482 -16.64 -9.39 -16.81
C ASN A 482 -16.46 -8.98 -15.33
N ALA A 483 -15.68 -9.72 -14.54
CA ALA A 483 -15.37 -9.32 -13.17
C ALA A 483 -14.32 -8.21 -13.11
N TYR A 484 -14.45 -7.32 -12.14
CA TYR A 484 -13.44 -6.30 -11.88
C TYR A 484 -12.19 -6.93 -11.23
N PRO A 485 -11.01 -6.31 -11.36
CA PRO A 485 -9.82 -6.77 -10.66
C PRO A 485 -10.07 -6.90 -9.15
N ASN A 486 -9.68 -8.04 -8.56
CA ASN A 486 -9.83 -8.35 -7.13
C ASN A 486 -11.30 -8.44 -6.62
N GLU A 487 -12.28 -8.53 -7.52
CA GLU A 487 -13.70 -8.78 -7.17
C GLU A 487 -13.94 -10.27 -6.89
N ARG A 488 -14.59 -10.62 -5.78
CA ARG A 488 -14.94 -12.03 -5.46
C ARG A 488 -16.23 -12.46 -6.19
N PHE A 489 -16.36 -13.75 -6.51
CA PHE A 489 -17.48 -14.27 -7.30
C PHE A 489 -18.87 -13.96 -6.72
N HIS A 490 -19.08 -14.06 -5.41
CA HIS A 490 -20.37 -13.69 -4.80
C HIS A 490 -20.72 -12.19 -5.00
N GLN A 491 -19.72 -11.30 -5.03
CA GLN A 491 -19.92 -9.87 -5.30
C GLN A 491 -20.25 -9.64 -6.78
N PHE A 492 -19.51 -10.33 -7.66
CA PHE A 492 -19.78 -10.34 -9.09
C PHE A 492 -21.22 -10.79 -9.36
N PHE A 493 -21.64 -11.95 -8.87
CA PHE A 493 -22.98 -12.49 -9.08
C PHE A 493 -24.08 -11.54 -8.56
N LYS A 494 -23.88 -10.95 -7.38
CA LYS A 494 -24.79 -9.93 -6.83
C LYS A 494 -24.86 -8.66 -7.68
N ARG A 495 -23.74 -8.24 -8.30
CA ARG A 495 -23.63 -7.02 -9.11
C ARG A 495 -24.27 -7.20 -10.47
N VAL A 496 -23.91 -8.26 -11.20
CA VAL A 496 -24.40 -8.48 -12.58
C VAL A 496 -25.82 -9.02 -12.60
N LYS A 497 -26.33 -9.52 -11.46
CA LYS A 497 -27.68 -10.07 -11.26
C LYS A 497 -28.01 -11.31 -12.09
N GLN A 498 -27.21 -11.66 -13.10
CA GLN A 498 -27.33 -12.87 -13.89
C GLN A 498 -25.95 -13.36 -14.30
N VAL A 499 -25.67 -14.66 -14.14
CA VAL A 499 -24.42 -15.32 -14.56
C VAL A 499 -24.72 -16.70 -15.12
N GLY A 500 -24.15 -17.04 -16.28
CA GLY A 500 -24.32 -18.35 -16.92
C GLY A 500 -25.77 -18.64 -17.35
N GLY A 501 -26.64 -17.63 -17.35
CA GLY A 501 -28.08 -17.75 -17.55
C GLY A 501 -28.90 -17.83 -16.26
N PHE A 502 -28.27 -17.87 -15.09
CA PHE A 502 -28.93 -17.98 -13.79
C PHE A 502 -29.04 -16.63 -13.09
N ALA A 503 -30.20 -16.32 -12.52
CA ALA A 503 -30.47 -15.06 -11.85
C ALA A 503 -30.07 -15.08 -10.37
N TYR A 504 -29.57 -13.95 -9.87
CA TYR A 504 -29.30 -13.71 -8.46
C TYR A 504 -30.60 -13.43 -7.71
N GLN A 505 -30.84 -14.14 -6.61
CA GLN A 505 -31.98 -13.90 -5.74
C GLN A 505 -31.54 -13.02 -4.56
N GLU A 506 -32.25 -11.92 -4.31
CA GLU A 506 -32.02 -11.14 -3.09
C GLU A 506 -32.66 -11.88 -1.91
N GLU A 507 -31.87 -12.25 -0.91
CA GLU A 507 -32.41 -12.73 0.37
C GLU A 507 -33.17 -11.58 1.03
N GLU A 508 -34.49 -11.67 1.11
CA GLU A 508 -35.28 -10.87 2.04
C GLU A 508 -34.83 -11.24 3.45
N GLN A 509 -34.13 -10.33 4.14
CA GLN A 509 -33.90 -10.45 5.57
C GLN A 509 -35.26 -10.42 6.28
N THR A 510 -35.81 -11.60 6.53
CA THR A 510 -36.98 -11.83 7.38
C THR A 510 -36.55 -11.74 8.85
N ALA A 511 -36.11 -10.56 9.25
CA ALA A 511 -36.08 -10.16 10.64
C ALA A 511 -36.67 -8.75 10.73
N LYS A 512 -37.99 -8.68 10.94
CA LYS A 512 -38.62 -7.46 11.46
C LYS A 512 -38.03 -7.22 12.85
N ILE A 513 -37.09 -6.28 12.95
CA ILE A 513 -36.69 -5.74 14.25
C ILE A 513 -37.86 -4.87 14.70
N GLU A 514 -38.70 -5.41 15.59
CA GLU A 514 -39.67 -4.59 16.32
C GLU A 514 -38.88 -3.59 17.18
N VAL A 515 -39.07 -2.31 16.90
CA VAL A 515 -38.56 -1.23 17.76
C VAL A 515 -39.32 -1.33 19.08
N PRO A 516 -38.64 -1.38 20.24
CA PRO A 516 -39.33 -1.39 21.52
C PRO A 516 -40.13 -0.09 21.66
N VAL A 517 -41.43 -0.21 21.89
CA VAL A 517 -42.29 0.90 22.29
C VAL A 517 -42.03 1.19 23.77
N CYS A 518 -40.93 1.87 24.09
CA CYS A 518 -40.67 2.61 25.34
C CYS A 518 -39.27 3.26 25.26
N GLY A 519 -39.04 4.54 25.52
CA GLY A 519 -39.86 5.70 25.87
C GLY A 519 -39.14 6.96 25.37
N GLU A 520 -39.70 8.14 25.66
CA GLU A 520 -39.36 9.49 25.15
C GLU A 520 -37.89 9.79 24.80
#